data_AF-A0A958C163-F1
#
_entry.id   AF-A0A958C163-F1
#
_cell.length_a   1.000
_cell.length_b   1.000
_cell.length_c   1.000
_cell.angle_alpha   90.00
_cell.angle_beta   90.00
_cell.angle_gamma   90.00
#
_symmetry.space_group_name_H-M   'P 1'
#
loop_
_entity.id
_entity.type
_entity.pdbx_description
1 polymer ?
#
loop_
_entity_poly.entity_id
_entity_poly.type
_entity_poly.pdbx_seq_one_letter_code
_entity_poly.pdbx_strand_id
1 'polypeptide(L)'
;MMYDVVREYLNLTEHEVAFLRSIEQQIGIVADLSRADILLYGQKSDQDSIIMAHAQPHSLAHVYNANRKGTVIKAQFRPEVWQALTSGQPQQEQRSHISE
;
A
#
# COMPACT_ATOMS: atom_id res chain seq x y z
N MET A 1 8.05 -11.77 -4.53
CA MET A 1 7.04 -11.03 -5.32
C MET A 1 5.85 -10.66 -4.42
N MET A 2 4.92 -9.78 -4.81
CA MET A 2 3.72 -9.50 -3.99
C MET A 2 2.98 -10.79 -3.58
N TYR A 3 2.97 -11.77 -4.48
CA TYR A 3 2.34 -13.08 -4.29
C TYR A 3 2.77 -13.81 -3.00
N ASP A 4 4.04 -13.68 -2.60
CA ASP A 4 4.56 -14.36 -1.40
C ASP A 4 3.95 -13.75 -0.14
N VAL A 5 3.88 -12.40 -0.09
CA VAL A 5 3.25 -11.64 1.00
C VAL A 5 1.75 -11.95 1.08
N VAL A 6 1.08 -12.01 -0.07
CA VAL A 6 -0.36 -12.31 -0.13
C VAL A 6 -0.64 -13.70 0.42
N ARG A 7 0.08 -14.74 -0.01
CA ARG A 7 -0.14 -16.11 0.47
C ARG A 7 0.23 -16.33 1.93
N GLU A 8 1.26 -15.65 2.43
CA GLU A 8 1.74 -15.83 3.80
C GLU A 8 0.84 -15.13 4.83
N TYR A 9 0.22 -14.01 4.46
CA TYR A 9 -0.42 -13.12 5.41
C TYR A 9 -1.88 -12.79 5.13
N LEU A 10 -2.39 -13.06 3.93
CA LEU A 10 -3.74 -12.71 3.54
C LEU A 10 -4.50 -13.96 3.11
N ASN A 11 -5.63 -14.22 3.75
CA ASN A 11 -6.51 -15.33 3.41
C ASN A 11 -7.42 -14.95 2.23
N LEU A 12 -6.83 -14.76 1.04
CA LEU A 12 -7.53 -14.35 -0.17
C LEU A 12 -7.77 -15.54 -1.10
N THR A 13 -8.89 -15.49 -1.82
CA THR A 13 -9.22 -16.42 -2.90
C THR A 13 -8.29 -16.21 -4.11
N GLU A 14 -8.10 -17.24 -4.93
CA GLU A 14 -7.26 -17.13 -6.14
C GLU A 14 -7.76 -16.05 -7.12
N HIS A 15 -9.07 -15.76 -7.13
CA HIS A 15 -9.64 -14.66 -7.93
C HIS A 15 -9.17 -13.29 -7.42
N GLU A 16 -9.21 -13.05 -6.11
CA GLU A 16 -8.72 -11.81 -5.49
C GLU A 16 -7.21 -11.65 -5.69
N VAL A 17 -6.45 -12.75 -5.61
CA VAL A 17 -5.00 -12.72 -5.88
C VAL A 17 -4.72 -12.38 -7.36
N ALA A 18 -5.49 -12.92 -8.30
CA ALA A 18 -5.38 -12.58 -9.71
C ALA A 18 -5.69 -11.10 -9.97
N PHE A 19 -6.69 -10.54 -9.28
CA PHE A 19 -7.02 -9.13 -9.35
C PHE A 19 -5.90 -8.25 -8.78
N LEU A 20 -5.36 -8.57 -7.60
CA LEU A 20 -4.22 -7.83 -7.03
C LEU A 20 -2.99 -7.87 -7.95
N ARG A 21 -2.76 -8.98 -8.66
CA ARG A 21 -1.67 -9.08 -9.64
C ARG A 21 -1.85 -8.11 -10.81
N SER A 22 -3.08 -7.92 -11.29
CA SER A 22 -3.34 -6.95 -12.35
C SER A 22 -3.08 -5.52 -11.87
N ILE A 23 -3.38 -5.22 -10.59
CA ILE A 23 -3.03 -3.94 -9.96
C ILE A 23 -1.51 -3.78 -9.86
N GLU A 24 -0.78 -4.80 -9.36
CA GLU A 24 0.70 -4.76 -9.24
C GLU A 24 1.37 -4.47 -10.59
N GLN A 25 0.84 -4.99 -11.70
CA GLN A 25 1.37 -4.75 -13.04
C GLN A 25 1.18 -3.31 -13.53
N GLN A 26 0.18 -2.60 -13.00
CA GLN A 26 -0.21 -1.26 -13.48
C GLN A 26 0.21 -0.13 -12.53
N ILE A 27 0.55 -0.45 -11.28
CA ILE A 27 0.81 0.54 -10.23
C ILE A 27 1.99 1.48 -10.54
N GLY A 28 2.94 1.05 -11.37
CA GLY A 28 4.06 1.88 -11.84
C GLY A 28 3.60 3.08 -12.68
N ILE A 29 2.61 2.89 -13.55
CA ILE A 29 2.04 3.98 -14.36
C ILE A 29 1.37 5.02 -13.45
N VAL A 30 0.66 4.55 -12.42
CA VAL A 30 0.02 5.42 -11.43
C VAL A 30 1.06 6.23 -10.66
N ALA A 31 2.16 5.58 -10.26
CA ALA A 31 3.28 6.27 -9.60
C ALA A 31 3.85 7.36 -10.50
N ASP A 32 4.13 7.05 -11.77
CA ASP A 32 4.68 8.00 -12.73
C ASP A 32 3.75 9.20 -12.98
N LEU A 33 2.46 8.96 -13.20
CA LEU A 33 1.49 10.01 -13.48
C LEU A 33 1.25 10.91 -12.27
N SER A 34 1.22 10.33 -11.06
CA SER A 34 1.05 11.08 -9.80
C SER A 34 2.34 11.75 -9.32
N ARG A 35 3.49 11.38 -9.90
CA ARG A 35 4.83 11.75 -9.43
C ARG A 35 5.03 11.43 -7.95
N ALA A 36 4.50 10.30 -7.50
CA ALA A 36 4.52 9.89 -6.10
C ALA A 36 4.79 8.39 -5.96
N ASP A 37 5.39 8.02 -4.83
CA ASP A 37 5.51 6.63 -4.41
C ASP A 37 4.11 6.09 -4.10
N ILE A 38 3.76 4.94 -4.69
CA ILE A 38 2.48 4.27 -4.46
C ILE A 38 2.72 2.99 -3.67
N LEU A 39 2.00 2.87 -2.54
CA LEU A 39 2.03 1.70 -1.67
C LEU A 39 0.68 1.00 -1.71
N LEU A 40 0.69 -0.30 -2.00
CA LEU A 40 -0.48 -1.16 -1.92
C LEU A 40 -0.47 -1.89 -0.58
N TYR A 41 -1.49 -1.67 0.24
CA TYR A 41 -1.62 -2.27 1.57
C TYR A 41 -2.61 -3.42 1.59
N GLY A 42 -2.36 -4.40 2.44
CA GLY A 42 -3.29 -5.45 2.84
C GLY A 42 -3.45 -5.50 4.36
N GLN A 43 -4.59 -6.01 4.83
CA GLN A 43 -4.84 -6.22 6.26
C GLN A 43 -4.24 -7.54 6.71
N LYS A 44 -3.15 -7.49 7.50
CA LYS A 44 -2.46 -8.69 7.99
C LYS A 44 -3.11 -9.26 9.27
N SER A 45 -3.65 -8.39 10.13
CA SER A 45 -4.35 -8.77 11.36
C SER A 45 -5.33 -7.64 11.76
N ASP A 46 -5.99 -7.78 12.90
CA ASP A 46 -6.89 -6.75 13.44
C ASP A 46 -6.16 -5.43 13.77
N GLN A 47 -4.84 -5.46 13.96
CA GLN A 47 -4.05 -4.29 14.34
C GLN A 47 -2.85 -4.02 13.44
N ASP A 48 -2.62 -4.86 12.43
CA ASP A 48 -1.48 -4.73 11.53
C ASP A 48 -1.91 -4.71 10.06
N SER A 49 -1.27 -3.82 9.32
CA SER A 49 -1.30 -3.79 7.86
C SER A 49 0.06 -4.22 7.32
N ILE A 50 0.09 -4.67 6.07
CA ILE A 50 1.32 -5.04 5.38
C ILE A 50 1.38 -4.40 3.99
N ILE A 51 2.56 -3.96 3.59
CA ILE A 51 2.78 -3.42 2.25
C ILE A 51 2.98 -4.59 1.28
N MET A 52 2.01 -4.82 0.41
CA MET A 52 2.00 -5.88 -0.59
C MET A 52 2.85 -5.51 -1.81
N ALA A 53 2.81 -4.25 -2.23
CA ALA A 53 3.60 -3.72 -3.34
C ALA A 53 4.02 -2.27 -3.07
N HIS A 54 5.14 -1.88 -3.65
CA HIS A 54 5.66 -0.52 -3.66
C HIS A 54 6.11 -0.19 -5.07
N ALA A 55 5.53 0.84 -5.67
CA ALA A 55 5.94 1.40 -6.95
C ALA A 55 6.48 2.81 -6.73
N GLN A 56 7.64 3.07 -7.33
CA GLN A 56 8.32 4.35 -7.27
C GLN A 56 8.23 5.02 -8.65
N PRO A 57 8.03 6.34 -8.75
CA PRO A 57 7.90 7.04 -10.02
C PRO A 57 9.26 7.12 -10.73
N HIS A 58 9.41 6.54 -11.91
CA HIS A 58 10.64 6.59 -12.72
C HIS A 58 11.02 8.01 -13.18
N SER A 59 10.06 8.93 -13.18
CA SER A 59 10.23 10.30 -13.71
C SER A 59 10.74 11.35 -12.72
N LEU A 60 10.87 11.03 -11.42
CA LEU A 60 11.31 11.98 -10.38
C LEU A 60 12.04 11.28 -9.23
N ALA A 61 12.72 12.05 -8.38
CA ALA A 61 13.32 11.52 -7.15
C ALA A 61 12.24 10.99 -6.19
N HIS A 62 12.43 9.77 -5.69
CA HIS A 62 11.48 9.05 -4.84
C HIS A 62 11.53 9.56 -3.39
N VAL A 63 10.41 9.49 -2.68
CA VAL A 63 10.34 9.88 -1.25
C VAL A 63 10.96 8.79 -0.37
N TYR A 64 10.76 7.52 -0.73
CA TYR A 64 11.38 6.38 -0.07
C TYR A 64 12.52 5.83 -0.91
N ASN A 65 13.73 5.81 -0.36
CA ASN A 65 14.91 5.28 -1.06
C ASN A 65 14.96 3.75 -1.13
N ALA A 66 14.16 3.05 -0.32
CA ALA A 66 14.15 1.60 -0.22
C ALA A 66 12.76 1.02 -0.51
N ASN A 67 12.73 -0.14 -1.16
CA ASN A 67 11.49 -0.88 -1.36
C ASN A 67 10.87 -1.26 0.00
N ARG A 68 9.60 -0.94 0.21
CA ARG A 68 8.89 -1.17 1.47
C ARG A 68 8.03 -2.44 1.48
N LYS A 69 8.00 -3.21 0.39
CA LYS A 69 7.24 -4.47 0.32
C LYS A 69 7.61 -5.42 1.46
N GLY A 70 6.59 -6.06 2.05
CA GLY A 70 6.72 -6.96 3.19
C GLY A 70 6.81 -6.25 4.54
N THR A 71 6.89 -4.91 4.56
CA THR A 71 6.91 -4.17 5.83
C THR A 71 5.55 -4.23 6.49
N VAL A 72 5.53 -4.66 7.75
CA VAL A 72 4.34 -4.64 8.61
C VAL A 72 4.24 -3.28 9.30
N ILE A 73 3.08 -2.65 9.23
CA ILE A 73 2.78 -1.35 9.84
C ILE A 73 1.63 -1.51 10.82
N LYS A 74 1.90 -1.22 12.09
CA LYS A 74 0.87 -1.22 13.13
C LYS A 74 -0.15 -0.10 12.87
N ALA A 75 -1.42 -0.37 13.13
CA ALA A 75 -2.53 0.57 12.93
C ALA A 75 -2.28 1.95 13.58
N GLN A 76 -1.67 1.98 14.76
CA GLN A 76 -1.34 3.22 15.47
C GLN A 76 -0.40 4.18 14.70
N PHE A 77 0.40 3.68 13.74
CA PHE A 77 1.34 4.51 12.98
C PHE A 77 0.73 5.05 11.66
N ARG A 78 -0.32 4.40 11.17
CA ARG A 78 -1.07 4.74 9.95
C ARG A 78 -2.56 4.44 10.17
N PRO A 79 -3.23 5.16 11.08
CA PRO A 79 -4.63 4.88 11.41
C PRO A 79 -5.56 5.03 10.21
N GLU A 80 -5.28 5.98 9.31
CA GLU A 80 -6.03 6.22 8.08
C GLU A 80 -5.98 5.02 7.12
N VAL A 81 -4.85 4.33 7.03
CA VAL A 81 -4.72 3.12 6.20
C VAL A 81 -5.52 1.98 6.81
N TRP A 82 -5.41 1.79 8.13
CA TRP A 82 -6.18 0.75 8.83
C TRP A 82 -7.68 0.99 8.71
N GLN A 83 -8.14 2.24 8.89
CA GLN A 83 -9.55 2.61 8.72
C GLN A 83 -10.04 2.36 7.29
N ALA A 84 -9.24 2.66 6.27
CA ALA A 84 -9.62 2.38 4.88
C ALA A 84 -9.82 0.87 4.63
N LEU A 85 -8.93 0.05 5.17
CA LEU A 85 -8.98 -1.41 5.01
C LEU A 85 -10.18 -2.04 5.73
N THR A 86 -10.56 -1.54 6.92
CA THR A 86 -11.63 -2.15 7.73
C THR A 86 -13.02 -1.59 7.44
N SER A 87 -13.13 -0.32 7.03
CA SER A 87 -14.42 0.31 6.72
C SER A 87 -14.84 0.17 5.26
N GLY A 88 -13.89 -0.13 4.37
CA GLY A 88 -14.10 -0.10 2.92
C GLY A 88 -14.35 1.31 2.36
N GLN A 89 -14.21 2.36 3.18
CA GLN A 89 -14.37 3.75 2.76
C GLN A 89 -13.01 4.39 2.47
N PRO A 90 -12.88 5.21 1.41
CA PRO A 90 -11.67 5.97 1.16
C PRO A 90 -11.31 6.84 2.37
N GLN A 91 -10.04 6.80 2.77
CA GLN A 91 -9.49 7.68 3.80
C GLN A 91 -8.43 8.57 3.20
N GLN A 92 -8.32 9.78 3.75
CA GLN A 92 -7.25 10.71 3.43
C GLN A 92 -6.59 11.12 4.75
N GLU A 93 -5.26 11.08 4.81
CA GLU A 93 -4.55 11.67 5.92
C GLU A 93 -4.86 13.17 5.96
N GLN A 94 -5.49 13.61 7.04
CA GLN A 94 -5.76 15.03 7.26
C GLN A 94 -4.47 15.67 7.76
N ARG A 95 -3.61 16.10 6.83
CA ARG A 95 -2.38 16.83 7.17
C ARG A 95 -2.78 18.09 7.93
N SER A 96 -2.47 18.12 9.23
CA SER A 96 -2.53 19.35 10.01
C SER A 96 -1.57 20.35 9.35
N HIS A 97 -2.05 21.56 9.10
CA HIS A 97 -1.29 22.66 8.53
C HIS A 97 0.12 22.71 9.15
N ILE A 98 1.17 22.57 8.34
CA ILE A 98 2.51 22.99 8.77
C ILE A 98 2.46 24.51 8.66
N SER A 99 2.37 25.19 9.79
CA SER A 99 2.62 26.63 9.84
C SER A 99 4.11 26.85 9.51
N GLU A 100 4.38 27.61 8.45
CA GLU A 100 5.71 28.21 8.21
C GLU A 100 6.03 29.25 9.28
#